data_AF-A0A7Y7IJZ9-F1
#
_entry.id   AF-A0A7Y7IJZ9-F1
#
_cell.length_a   1.000
_cell.length_b   1.000
_cell.length_c   1.000
_cell.angle_alpha   90.00
_cell.angle_beta   90.00
_cell.angle_gamma   90.00
#
_symmetry.space_group_name_H-M   'P 1'
#
loop_
_entity.id
_entity.type
_entity.pdbx_description
1 polymer ?
#
loop_
_entity_poly.entity_id
_entity_poly.type
_entity_poly.pdbx_seq_one_letter_code
_entity_poly.pdbx_strand_id
1 'polypeptide(L)' 'MEKLTVMDLEGQSVELLPSRETLLLNFHINWASVMASNASYAVNAATLLSSASSGAWQHISVSQR' A
#
# COMPACT_ATOMS: atom_id res chain seq x y z
N MET A 1 9.16 -41.51 -21.12
CA MET A 1 9.63 -40.11 -21.10
C MET A 1 10.90 -40.09 -21.94
N GLU A 2 10.80 -39.52 -23.13
CA GLU A 2 11.89 -39.47 -24.10
C GLU A 2 12.97 -38.49 -23.63
N LYS A 3 14.23 -38.86 -23.79
CA LYS A 3 15.36 -38.09 -23.26
C LYS A 3 15.72 -37.01 -24.27
N LEU A 4 15.47 -35.75 -23.93
CA LEU A 4 15.86 -34.61 -24.74
C LEU A 4 17.37 -34.61 -24.97
N THR A 5 17.78 -34.49 -26.23
CA THR A 5 19.18 -34.38 -26.65
C THR A 5 19.63 -32.92 -26.61
N VAL A 6 20.95 -32.68 -26.60
CA VAL A 6 21.50 -31.31 -26.62
C VAL A 6 21.04 -30.54 -27.86
N MET A 7 20.86 -31.24 -28.98
CA MET A 7 20.34 -30.69 -30.23
C MET A 7 18.88 -30.19 -30.10
N ASP A 8 18.08 -30.84 -29.25
CA ASP A 8 16.70 -30.44 -28.96
C ASP A 8 16.63 -29.20 -28.04
N LEU A 9 17.70 -28.90 -27.31
CA LEU A 9 17.83 -27.70 -26.47
C LEU A 9 18.30 -26.49 -27.30
N GLU A 10 19.18 -26.70 -28.28
CA GLU A 10 19.71 -25.65 -29.16
C GLU A 10 18.62 -25.02 -30.06
N GLY A 11 17.56 -25.77 -30.37
CA GLY A 11 16.41 -25.28 -31.12
C GLY A 11 15.35 -24.55 -30.31
N GLN A 12 15.52 -24.41 -28.99
CA GLN A 12 14.53 -23.75 -28.13
C GLN A 12 14.81 -22.26 -28.00
N SER A 13 14.02 -21.44 -28.70
CA SER A 13 14.00 -19.99 -28.45
C SER A 13 13.15 -19.69 -27.24
N VAL A 14 13.73 -19.04 -26.22
CA VAL A 14 12.97 -18.43 -25.14
C VAL A 14 12.36 -17.14 -25.67
N GLU A 15 11.08 -17.17 -26.02
CA GLU A 15 10.34 -15.94 -26.33
C GLU A 15 10.06 -15.22 -25.01
N LEU A 16 10.58 -14.01 -24.87
CA LEU A 16 10.24 -13.15 -23.75
C LEU A 16 8.74 -12.87 -23.83
N LEU A 17 8.03 -13.10 -22.73
CA LEU A 17 6.65 -12.65 -22.61
C LEU A 17 6.60 -11.15 -22.91
N PRO A 18 5.61 -10.68 -23.69
CA PRO A 18 5.51 -9.27 -24.05
C PRO A 18 5.48 -8.39 -22.79
N SER A 19 6.08 -7.20 -22.89
CA SER A 19 5.94 -6.15 -21.87
C SER A 19 4.45 -5.92 -21.59
N ARG A 20 4.10 -5.75 -20.32
CA ARG A 20 2.71 -5.52 -19.88
C ARG A 20 2.25 -4.10 -20.25
N GLU A 21 2.15 -3.80 -21.53
CA GLU A 21 1.81 -2.46 -22.06
C GLU A 21 0.29 -2.18 -22.12
N THR A 22 -0.55 -3.13 -21.69
CA THR A 22 -2.01 -3.03 -21.74
C THR A 22 -2.66 -2.36 -20.51
N LEU A 23 -1.87 -1.82 -19.58
CA LEU A 23 -2.38 -0.86 -18.59
C LEU A 23 -2.53 0.51 -19.28
N LEU A 24 -3.58 0.66 -20.09
CA LEU A 24 -3.90 1.83 -20.92
C LEU A 24 -4.33 3.09 -20.10
N LEU A 25 -3.76 3.25 -18.91
CA LEU A 25 -3.47 4.52 -18.27
C LEU A 25 -2.12 4.31 -17.59
N ASN A 26 -1.03 4.39 -18.37
CA ASN A 26 0.37 4.09 -18.03
C ASN A 26 0.97 4.99 -16.90
N PHE A 27 0.13 5.43 -15.99
CA PHE A 27 0.48 5.99 -14.73
C PHE A 27 0.38 4.86 -13.70
N HIS A 28 1.50 4.49 -13.10
CA HIS A 28 1.56 3.64 -11.91
C HIS A 28 0.97 4.42 -10.71
N ILE A 29 -0.28 4.88 -10.80
CA ILE A 29 -0.91 5.74 -9.79
C ILE A 29 -1.36 4.86 -8.66
N ASN A 30 -0.49 4.75 -7.66
CA ASN A 30 -0.85 4.26 -6.35
C ASN A 30 -1.47 5.42 -5.57
N TRP A 31 -2.78 5.59 -5.64
CA TRP A 31 -3.48 6.67 -4.94
C TRP A 31 -4.20 6.16 -3.69
N ALA A 32 -3.83 6.70 -2.53
CA ALA A 32 -4.51 6.46 -1.27
C ALA A 32 -4.94 7.80 -0.67
N SER A 33 -6.19 8.18 -0.91
CA SER A 33 -6.76 9.34 -0.24
C SER A 33 -7.04 8.99 1.22
N VAL A 34 -6.33 9.65 2.14
CA VAL A 34 -6.60 9.51 3.58
C VAL A 34 -7.07 10.85 4.12
N MET A 35 -8.30 10.87 4.62
CA MET A 35 -8.85 11.96 5.40
C MET A 35 -9.03 11.49 6.84
N ALA A 36 -8.37 12.18 7.76
CA ALA A 36 -8.43 11.85 9.17
C ALA A 36 -8.58 13.14 9.98
N SER A 37 -9.55 13.12 10.90
CA SER A 37 -9.79 14.21 11.84
C SER A 37 -9.77 13.62 13.24
N ASN A 38 -9.01 14.24 14.13
CA ASN A 38 -9.03 13.90 15.55
C ASN A 38 -9.19 15.19 16.36
N ALA A 39 -10.12 15.18 17.31
CA ALA A 39 -10.43 16.31 18.16
C ALA A 39 -10.51 15.82 19.60
N SER A 40 -9.92 16.60 20.51
CA SER A 40 -9.80 16.24 21.92
C SER A 40 -10.02 17.50 22.74
N TYR A 41 -11.06 17.49 23.58
CA TYR A 41 -11.40 18.60 24.46
C TYR A 41 -11.53 18.09 25.89
N ALA A 42 -10.74 18.67 26.78
CA ALA A 42 -10.84 18.50 28.23
C ALA A 42 -11.32 19.83 28.82
N VAL A 43 -12.46 19.83 29.50
CA VAL A 43 -13.02 21.04 30.12
C VAL A 43 -13.38 20.75 31.57
N ASN A 44 -12.86 21.61 32.45
CA ASN A 44 -13.17 21.64 33.88
C ASN A 44 -14.09 22.84 34.17
N ALA A 45 -15.40 22.68 34.02
CA ALA A 45 -16.37 23.75 34.25
C ALA A 45 -16.88 23.73 35.70
N ALA A 46 -16.70 24.84 36.43
CA ALA A 46 -17.12 25.01 37.82
C ALA A 46 -16.58 23.94 38.81
N THR A 47 -15.28 23.65 38.73
CA THR A 47 -14.65 22.59 39.54
C THR A 47 -13.58 23.12 40.48
N LEU A 48 -13.48 22.53 41.69
CA LEU A 48 -12.37 22.71 42.64
C LEU A 48 -11.62 21.38 42.77
N LEU A 49 -10.28 21.42 42.89
CA LEU A 49 -9.41 20.24 42.98
C LEU A 49 -9.55 19.23 41.82
N SER A 50 -9.78 19.72 40.59
CA SER A 50 -9.97 18.86 39.42
C SER A 50 -8.75 18.81 38.50
N SER A 51 -8.67 17.73 37.72
CA SER A 51 -7.72 17.56 36.62
C SER A 51 -8.50 17.05 35.42
N ALA A 52 -8.32 17.70 34.27
CA ALA A 52 -8.85 17.23 33.00
C ALA A 52 -7.69 17.01 32.05
N SER A 53 -7.50 15.76 31.67
CA SER A 53 -6.55 15.34 30.65
C SER A 53 -7.32 14.87 29.45
N SER A 54 -6.90 15.28 28.25
CA SER A 54 -7.47 14.79 27.01
C SER A 54 -6.36 14.57 26.00
N GLY A 55 -6.47 13.49 25.23
CA GLY A 55 -5.51 13.12 24.21
C GLY A 55 -6.22 12.67 22.94
N ALA A 56 -5.91 13.34 21.84
CA ALA A 56 -6.34 12.95 20.49
C ALA A 56 -5.21 12.15 19.81
N TRP A 57 -4.95 10.94 20.29
CA TRP A 57 -3.93 10.07 19.71
C TRP A 57 -4.47 9.39 18.45
N GLN A 58 -3.85 9.66 17.29
CA GLN A 58 -4.21 9.03 16.03
C GLN A 58 -2.96 8.52 15.32
N HIS A 59 -3.02 7.27 14.87
CA HIS A 59 -1.99 6.65 14.05
C HIS A 59 -2.59 6.23 12.71
N ILE A 60 -1.97 6.64 11.63
CA ILE A 60 -2.40 6.35 10.26
C ILE A 60 -1.21 5.70 9.57
N SER A 61 -1.44 4.50 9.03
CA SER A 61 -0.44 3.78 8.25
C SER A 61 -1.03 3.38 6.92
N VAL A 62 -0.37 3.76 5.83
CA VAL A 62 -0.74 3.40 4.46
C VAL A 62 0.41 2.59 3.87
N SER A 63 0.09 1.43 3.32
CA SER A 63 1.02 0.60 2.57
C SER A 63 0.44 0.35 1.19
N GLN A 64 1.24 0.64 0.17
CA GLN A 64 0.88 0.67 -1.23
C GLN A 64 1.91 -0.17 -2.00
N ARG A 65 1.43 -1.11 -2.83
CA ARG A 65 2.25 -2.07 -3.59
C ARG A 65 2.51 -1.60 -5.00
#